data_AF-A0A543BBQ3-F1
#
_entry.id   AF-A0A543BBQ3-F1
#
_cell.length_a   1.000
_cell.length_b   1.000
_cell.length_c   1.000
_cell.angle_alpha   90.00
_cell.angle_beta   90.00
_cell.angle_gamma   90.00
#
_symmetry.space_group_name_H-M   'P 1'
#
loop_
_entity.id
_entity.type
_entity.pdbx_description
1 polymer ?
#
loop_
_entity_poly.entity_id
_entity_poly.type
_entity_poly.pdbx_seq_one_letter_code
_entity_poly.pdbx_strand_id
1 'polypeptide(L)'
;MTTLQVTEDSIRKTRELRDEFQRFLREYEFGMREVETKISILRDEFTHHHAYNPIEHVKSRLKTPDSIVEKIARKGIEEPDFERIRAEITDIAGVRVTCSFVADVYRLFDLLTAQDDITVRTVKDYIATPKDNGYKSLHAIIEVPVFLSTGALSVPVEVQFRTIAMDFWASLEHKIYYKFSNQVPSHLVESLTDAADAAAELDSRMERLHREAHGVPQRQLAPPPPPRIVPV
;
A
#
# COMPACT_ATOMS: atom_id res chain seq x y z
N MET A 1 20.91 38.79 4.32
CA MET A 1 20.12 38.09 5.35
C MET A 1 18.74 38.69 5.36
N THR A 2 17.74 38.01 4.79
CA THR A 2 16.36 38.47 4.82
C THR A 2 15.79 38.11 6.19
N THR A 3 15.63 39.10 7.06
CA THR A 3 15.02 38.91 8.38
C THR A 3 13.54 38.63 8.17
N LEU A 4 13.10 37.40 8.43
CA LEU A 4 11.67 37.07 8.50
C LEU A 4 11.09 37.87 9.68
N GLN A 5 10.25 38.86 9.40
CA GLN A 5 9.47 39.55 10.44
C GLN A 5 8.38 38.59 10.92
N VAL A 6 8.74 37.79 11.92
CA VAL A 6 7.82 36.85 12.55
C VAL A 6 6.95 37.61 13.56
N THR A 7 5.67 37.83 13.25
CA THR A 7 4.70 38.42 14.19
C THR A 7 4.12 37.35 15.11
N GLU A 8 3.65 37.73 16.30
CA GLU A 8 2.97 36.80 17.23
C GLU A 8 1.78 36.08 16.58
N ASP A 9 1.00 36.81 15.76
CA ASP A 9 -0.13 36.25 15.02
C ASP A 9 0.33 35.20 13.99
N SER A 10 1.46 35.43 13.30
CA SER A 10 2.04 34.47 12.35
C SER A 10 2.54 33.22 13.07
N ILE A 11 3.13 33.36 14.26
CA ILE A 11 3.56 32.21 15.09
C ILE A 11 2.35 31.39 15.51
N ARG A 12 1.28 32.05 15.98
CA ARG A 12 0.04 31.38 16.41
C ARG A 12 -0.58 30.58 15.26
N LYS A 13 -0.81 31.21 14.11
CA LYS A 13 -1.37 30.54 12.91
C LYS A 13 -0.51 29.35 12.47
N THR A 14 0.81 29.50 12.50
CA THR A 14 1.74 28.42 12.15
C THR A 14 1.62 27.23 13.11
N ARG A 15 1.45 27.49 14.42
CA ARG A 15 1.25 26.43 15.41
C ARG A 15 -0.10 25.74 15.24
N GLU A 16 -1.17 26.50 15.02
CA GLU A 16 -2.52 25.96 14.77
C GLU A 16 -2.53 25.03 13.55
N LEU A 17 -1.97 25.48 12.43
CA LEU A 17 -1.84 24.68 11.21
C LEU A 17 -1.01 23.41 11.43
N ARG A 18 0.11 23.51 12.16
CA ARG A 18 0.94 22.34 12.48
C ARG A 18 0.16 21.33 13.33
N ASP A 19 -0.57 21.79 14.34
CA ASP A 19 -1.30 20.94 15.27
C ASP A 19 -2.51 20.28 14.57
N GLU A 20 -3.16 20.99 13.64
CA GLU A 20 -4.15 20.42 12.71
C GLU A 20 -3.55 19.38 11.78
N PHE A 21 -2.41 19.67 11.16
CA PHE A 21 -1.72 18.73 10.28
C PHE A 21 -1.30 17.45 11.02
N GLN A 22 -0.85 17.58 12.27
CA GLN A 22 -0.54 16.44 13.12
C GLN A 22 -1.78 15.63 13.49
N ARG A 23 -2.92 16.27 13.76
CA ARG A 23 -4.21 15.57 13.98
C ARG A 23 -4.62 14.79 12.73
N PHE A 24 -4.58 15.45 11.57
CA PHE A 24 -4.85 14.84 10.28
C PHE A 24 -3.98 13.60 10.05
N LEU A 25 -2.66 13.69 10.25
CA LEU A 25 -1.75 12.54 10.08
C LEU A 25 -2.03 11.38 11.04
N ARG A 26 -2.41 11.67 12.29
CA ARG A 26 -2.77 10.62 13.27
C ARG A 26 -3.99 9.82 12.84
N GLU A 27 -4.97 10.43 12.19
CA GLU A 27 -6.12 9.72 11.64
C GLU A 27 -5.69 8.62 10.66
N TYR A 28 -4.72 8.92 9.79
CA TYR A 28 -4.14 7.95 8.86
C TYR A 28 -3.29 6.90 9.56
N GLU A 29 -2.54 7.28 10.59
CA GLU A 29 -1.80 6.32 11.42
C GLU A 29 -2.75 5.31 12.07
N PHE A 30 -3.90 5.75 12.57
CA PHE A 30 -4.92 4.85 13.14
C PHE A 30 -5.52 3.93 12.07
N GLY A 31 -5.92 4.45 10.91
CA GLY A 31 -6.42 3.61 9.82
C GLY A 31 -5.39 2.57 9.36
N MET A 32 -4.12 2.96 9.29
CA MET A 32 -3.00 2.04 8.99
C MET A 32 -2.90 0.91 10.03
N ARG A 33 -3.02 1.23 11.32
CA ARG A 33 -2.98 0.24 12.41
C ARG A 33 -4.17 -0.72 12.40
N GLU A 34 -5.36 -0.25 12.04
CA GLU A 34 -6.54 -1.11 11.85
C GLU A 34 -6.26 -2.17 10.76
N VAL A 35 -5.75 -1.73 9.60
CA VAL A 35 -5.40 -2.63 8.49
C VAL A 35 -4.27 -3.59 8.88
N GLU A 36 -3.21 -3.09 9.54
CA GLU A 36 -2.10 -3.93 10.01
C GLU A 36 -2.57 -5.01 10.99
N THR A 37 -3.51 -4.69 11.87
CA THR A 37 -4.12 -5.64 12.80
C THR A 37 -4.92 -6.70 12.05
N LYS A 38 -5.78 -6.30 11.10
CA LYS A 38 -6.57 -7.22 10.28
C LYS A 38 -5.69 -8.22 9.50
N ILE A 39 -4.60 -7.74 8.89
CA ILE A 39 -3.64 -8.61 8.18
C ILE A 39 -2.90 -9.52 9.16
N SER A 40 -2.50 -9.01 10.33
CA SER A 40 -1.80 -9.81 11.34
C SER A 40 -2.69 -10.95 11.87
N ILE A 41 -3.99 -10.69 12.06
CA ILE A 41 -4.97 -11.72 12.44
C ILE A 41 -5.06 -12.80 11.36
N LEU A 42 -5.18 -12.42 10.07
CA LEU A 42 -5.19 -13.39 8.97
C LEU A 42 -3.91 -14.24 8.95
N ARG A 43 -2.74 -13.63 9.12
CA ARG A 43 -1.45 -14.34 9.20
C ARG A 43 -1.44 -15.36 10.34
N ASP A 44 -1.88 -14.94 11.51
CA ASP A 44 -1.85 -15.77 12.71
C ASP A 44 -2.87 -16.93 12.58
N GLU A 45 -4.05 -16.67 12.01
CA GLU A 45 -5.05 -17.70 11.67
C GLU A 45 -4.47 -18.73 10.70
N PHE A 46 -3.77 -18.29 9.65
CA PHE A 46 -3.10 -19.19 8.72
C PHE A 46 -2.04 -20.06 9.39
N THR A 47 -1.28 -19.51 10.31
CA THR A 47 -0.24 -20.24 11.03
C THR A 47 -0.81 -21.34 11.93
N HIS A 48 -1.99 -21.12 12.52
CA HIS A 48 -2.61 -22.06 13.47
C HIS A 48 -3.52 -23.09 12.81
N HIS A 49 -4.25 -22.71 11.74
CA HIS A 49 -5.27 -23.55 11.12
C HIS A 49 -4.82 -24.22 9.82
N HIS A 50 -3.72 -23.76 9.23
CA HIS A 50 -3.25 -24.25 7.94
C HIS A 50 -1.80 -24.72 8.03
N ALA A 51 -1.44 -25.71 7.22
CA ALA A 51 -0.07 -26.22 7.13
C ALA A 51 0.91 -25.23 6.46
N TYR A 52 0.41 -24.08 6.02
CA TYR A 52 1.13 -23.12 5.18
C TYR A 52 0.64 -21.70 5.49
N ASN A 53 1.58 -20.78 5.73
CA ASN A 53 1.30 -19.37 5.96
C ASN A 53 1.59 -18.57 4.69
N PRO A 54 0.57 -17.93 4.07
CA PRO A 54 0.74 -17.15 2.85
C PRO A 54 1.46 -15.81 3.06
N ILE A 55 1.60 -15.32 4.30
CA ILE A 55 2.18 -14.00 4.63
C ILE A 55 3.59 -14.19 5.21
N GLU A 56 4.57 -13.62 4.54
CA GLU A 56 5.97 -13.61 4.97
C GLU A 56 6.26 -12.45 5.92
N HIS A 57 5.84 -11.25 5.53
CA HIS A 57 5.98 -10.06 6.38
C HIS A 57 5.03 -8.94 5.97
N VAL A 58 4.75 -8.07 6.94
CA VAL A 58 3.95 -6.85 6.78
C VAL A 58 4.82 -5.66 7.12
N LYS A 59 4.77 -4.60 6.30
CA LYS A 59 5.42 -3.32 6.57
C LYS A 59 4.40 -2.21 6.43
N SER A 60 4.27 -1.37 7.43
CA SER A 60 3.43 -0.18 7.39
C SER A 60 4.30 1.08 7.29
N ARG A 61 3.79 2.11 6.61
CA ARG A 61 4.43 3.42 6.54
C ARG A 61 3.40 4.53 6.46
N LEU A 62 3.69 5.62 7.15
CA LEU A 62 3.00 6.89 6.98
C LEU A 62 3.85 7.81 6.09
N LYS A 63 3.22 8.47 5.13
CA LYS A 63 3.89 9.46 4.28
C LYS A 63 4.35 10.65 5.13
N THR A 64 5.57 11.12 4.91
CA THR A 64 6.08 12.29 5.63
C THR A 64 5.35 13.57 5.19
N PRO A 65 5.29 14.61 6.05
CA PRO A 65 4.74 15.91 5.69
C PRO A 65 5.31 16.44 4.36
N ASP A 66 6.63 16.41 4.20
CA ASP A 66 7.31 16.88 2.99
C ASP A 66 6.85 16.12 1.74
N SER A 67 6.78 14.79 1.82
CA SER A 67 6.29 13.96 0.70
C SER A 67 4.80 14.15 0.39
N ILE A 68 3.99 14.60 1.37
CA ILE A 68 2.60 15.01 1.12
C ILE A 68 2.59 16.33 0.35
N VAL A 69 3.35 17.33 0.81
CA VAL A 69 3.46 18.65 0.15
C VAL A 69 3.95 18.51 -1.30
N GLU A 70 5.00 17.72 -1.53
CA GLU A 70 5.48 17.40 -2.89
C GLU A 70 4.39 16.75 -3.75
N LYS A 71 3.56 15.88 -3.16
CA LYS A 71 2.49 15.20 -3.88
C LYS A 71 1.31 16.14 -4.18
N ILE A 72 0.98 17.07 -3.29
CA ILE A 72 0.01 18.16 -3.51
C ILE A 72 0.47 19.01 -4.70
N ALA A 73 1.73 19.47 -4.68
CA ALA A 73 2.30 20.28 -5.75
C ALA A 73 2.32 19.54 -7.09
N ARG A 74 2.73 18.27 -7.11
CA ARG A 74 2.78 17.44 -8.32
C ARG A 74 1.38 17.16 -8.90
N LYS A 75 0.36 17.05 -8.05
CA LYS A 75 -1.04 16.89 -8.48
C LYS A 75 -1.70 18.19 -8.92
N GLY A 76 -1.08 19.35 -8.65
CA GLY A 76 -1.68 20.65 -8.96
C GLY A 76 -2.94 20.92 -8.16
N ILE A 77 -3.00 20.48 -6.89
CA ILE A 77 -4.16 20.77 -6.02
C ILE A 77 -4.08 22.26 -5.63
N GLU A 78 -4.83 23.08 -6.34
CA GLU A 78 -5.02 24.50 -6.04
C GLU A 78 -5.75 24.64 -4.69
N GLU A 79 -5.30 25.52 -3.79
CA GLU A 79 -5.91 25.74 -2.47
C GLU A 79 -6.14 24.44 -1.65
N PRO A 80 -5.05 23.80 -1.16
CA PRO A 80 -5.16 22.54 -0.45
C PRO A 80 -5.75 22.74 0.96
N ASP A 81 -6.92 22.17 1.20
CA ASP A 81 -7.47 21.91 2.53
C ASP A 81 -7.40 20.40 2.86
N PHE A 82 -7.65 20.02 4.11
CA PHE A 82 -7.56 18.64 4.56
C PHE A 82 -8.59 17.70 3.89
N GLU A 83 -9.76 18.21 3.50
CA GLU A 83 -10.79 17.42 2.84
C GLU A 83 -10.39 17.09 1.39
N ARG A 84 -9.89 18.09 0.65
CA ARG A 84 -9.35 17.90 -0.70
C ARG A 84 -8.12 17.01 -0.70
N ILE A 85 -7.23 17.17 0.28
CA ILE A 85 -6.07 16.26 0.44
C ILE A 85 -6.57 14.83 0.67
N ARG A 86 -7.59 14.61 1.51
CA ARG A 86 -8.16 13.27 1.76
C ARG A 86 -8.83 12.66 0.53
N ALA A 87 -9.49 13.47 -0.29
CA ALA A 87 -10.09 13.02 -1.54
C ALA A 87 -9.04 12.63 -2.59
N GLU A 88 -7.97 13.42 -2.71
CA GLU A 88 -6.98 13.29 -3.79
C GLU A 88 -5.76 12.44 -3.45
N ILE A 89 -5.32 12.41 -2.19
CA ILE A 89 -4.09 11.74 -1.77
C ILE A 89 -4.43 10.50 -0.95
N THR A 90 -4.65 9.40 -1.67
CA THR A 90 -5.10 8.13 -1.09
C THR A 90 -3.99 7.24 -0.52
N ASP A 91 -2.71 7.61 -0.65
CA ASP A 91 -1.53 6.84 -0.21
C ASP A 91 -0.80 7.49 0.98
N ILE A 92 -1.52 8.24 1.82
CA ILE A 92 -0.94 8.82 3.04
C ILE A 92 -0.60 7.71 4.03
N ALA A 93 -1.53 6.78 4.26
CA ALA A 93 -1.30 5.52 4.95
C ALA A 93 -1.03 4.42 3.92
N GLY A 94 0.09 3.69 4.09
CA GLY A 94 0.46 2.59 3.23
C GLY A 94 0.81 1.34 4.01
N VAL A 95 0.21 0.19 3.64
CA VAL A 95 0.55 -1.13 4.16
C VAL A 95 1.07 -1.98 3.00
N ARG A 96 2.19 -2.67 3.21
CA ARG A 96 2.74 -3.62 2.26
C ARG A 96 2.68 -5.01 2.86
N VAL A 97 2.08 -5.93 2.11
CA VAL A 97 1.96 -7.34 2.48
C VAL A 97 2.79 -8.15 1.49
N THR A 98 3.86 -8.76 1.98
CA THR A 98 4.70 -9.66 1.19
C THR A 98 4.23 -11.09 1.42
N CYS A 99 3.88 -11.77 0.35
CA CYS A 99 3.34 -13.12 0.30
C CYS A 99 4.36 -14.06 -0.33
N SER A 100 4.23 -15.37 -0.12
CA SER A 100 5.18 -16.32 -0.72
C SER A 100 4.92 -16.53 -2.21
N PHE A 101 3.66 -16.61 -2.65
CA PHE A 101 3.29 -16.79 -4.06
C PHE A 101 2.24 -15.82 -4.59
N VAL A 102 2.09 -15.78 -5.91
CA VAL A 102 1.08 -14.92 -6.58
C VAL A 102 -0.34 -15.34 -6.22
N ALA A 103 -0.61 -16.64 -6.11
CA ALA A 103 -1.93 -17.12 -5.66
C ALA A 103 -2.30 -16.59 -4.26
N ASP A 104 -1.32 -16.45 -3.37
CA ASP A 104 -1.52 -15.94 -2.02
C ASP A 104 -1.79 -14.43 -1.99
N VAL A 105 -1.20 -13.68 -2.92
CA VAL A 105 -1.50 -12.26 -3.11
C VAL A 105 -3.00 -12.06 -3.36
N TYR A 106 -3.56 -12.79 -4.32
CA TYR A 106 -4.99 -12.69 -4.64
C TYR A 106 -5.87 -13.19 -3.49
N ARG A 107 -5.48 -14.31 -2.87
CA ARG A 107 -6.22 -14.86 -1.73
C ARG A 107 -6.30 -13.89 -0.55
N LEU A 108 -5.20 -13.21 -0.22
CA LEU A 108 -5.19 -12.25 0.89
C LEU A 108 -5.93 -10.97 0.58
N PHE A 109 -5.85 -10.49 -0.67
CA PHE A 109 -6.68 -9.38 -1.14
C PHE A 109 -8.17 -9.71 -0.98
N ASP A 110 -8.57 -10.91 -1.43
CA ASP A 110 -9.94 -11.41 -1.33
C ASP A 110 -10.41 -11.52 0.13
N LEU A 111 -9.60 -12.10 1.02
CA LEU A 111 -9.93 -12.24 2.44
C LEU A 111 -10.01 -10.90 3.17
N LEU A 112 -9.11 -9.96 2.85
CA LEU A 112 -9.14 -8.63 3.44
C LEU A 112 -10.40 -7.88 2.98
N THR A 113 -10.70 -7.90 1.69
CA THR A 113 -11.80 -7.11 1.11
C THR A 113 -13.18 -7.72 1.29
N ALA A 114 -13.24 -8.98 1.75
CA ALA A 114 -14.48 -9.64 2.19
C ALA A 114 -14.95 -9.20 3.59
N GLN A 115 -14.12 -8.51 4.37
CA GLN A 115 -14.51 -8.05 5.71
C GLN A 115 -15.61 -6.97 5.60
N ASP A 116 -16.64 -7.08 6.44
CA ASP A 116 -17.85 -6.25 6.35
C ASP A 116 -17.61 -4.75 6.54
N ASP A 117 -16.51 -4.40 7.21
CA ASP A 117 -16.10 -3.03 7.52
C ASP A 117 -15.02 -2.47 6.57
N ILE A 118 -14.67 -3.20 5.51
CA ILE A 118 -13.74 -2.74 4.47
C ILE A 118 -14.52 -2.37 3.21
N THR A 119 -14.22 -1.19 2.68
CA THR A 119 -14.75 -0.72 1.40
C THR A 119 -13.63 -0.52 0.40
N VAL A 120 -13.76 -1.06 -0.82
CA VAL A 120 -12.73 -0.94 -1.86
C VAL A 120 -13.02 0.27 -2.74
N ARG A 121 -12.09 1.23 -2.77
CA ARG A 121 -12.17 2.41 -3.67
C ARG A 121 -11.61 2.12 -5.04
N THR A 122 -10.44 1.47 -5.10
CA THR A 122 -9.71 1.28 -6.36
C THR A 122 -8.81 0.07 -6.26
N VAL A 123 -8.77 -0.73 -7.33
CA VAL A 123 -7.83 -1.84 -7.48
C VAL A 123 -6.98 -1.59 -8.73
N LYS A 124 -5.67 -1.70 -8.59
CA LYS A 124 -4.72 -1.64 -9.71
C LYS A 124 -3.90 -2.92 -9.72
N ASP A 125 -4.21 -3.81 -10.66
CA ASP A 125 -3.53 -5.09 -10.79
C ASP A 125 -2.34 -4.99 -11.75
N TYR A 126 -1.17 -4.62 -11.19
CA TYR A 126 0.09 -4.63 -11.94
C TYR A 126 0.73 -6.02 -12.01
N ILE A 127 0.12 -7.06 -11.42
CA ILE A 127 0.56 -8.44 -11.63
C ILE A 127 0.02 -8.92 -12.99
N ALA A 128 -1.29 -8.73 -13.21
CA ALA A 128 -1.95 -9.06 -14.46
C ALA A 128 -1.52 -8.12 -15.61
N THR A 129 -1.37 -6.82 -15.32
CA THR A 129 -0.93 -5.81 -16.31
C THR A 129 0.28 -5.04 -15.79
N PRO A 130 1.50 -5.61 -15.90
CA PRO A 130 2.73 -4.97 -15.42
C PRO A 130 2.97 -3.62 -16.09
N LYS A 131 3.71 -2.73 -15.41
CA LYS A 131 4.18 -1.49 -16.04
C LYS A 131 5.32 -1.78 -17.01
N ASP A 132 5.56 -0.84 -17.92
CA ASP A 132 6.63 -0.93 -18.94
C ASP A 132 8.03 -1.17 -18.36
N ASN A 133 8.30 -0.71 -17.14
CA ASN A 133 9.57 -0.92 -16.45
C ASN A 133 9.70 -2.30 -15.77
N GLY A 134 8.73 -3.20 -15.92
CA GLY A 134 8.68 -4.52 -15.28
C GLY A 134 8.04 -4.55 -13.90
N TYR A 135 7.56 -3.42 -13.38
CA TYR A 135 6.96 -3.35 -12.04
C TYR A 135 5.68 -4.19 -11.93
N LYS A 136 5.64 -5.05 -10.90
CA LYS A 136 4.50 -5.92 -10.54
C LYS A 136 4.12 -5.78 -9.07
N SER A 137 2.82 -5.63 -8.79
CA SER A 137 2.20 -5.60 -7.45
C SER A 137 0.68 -5.46 -7.61
N LEU A 138 -0.11 -5.97 -6.67
CA LEU A 138 -1.54 -5.68 -6.60
C LEU A 138 -1.76 -4.53 -5.61
N HIS A 139 -2.30 -3.41 -6.06
CA HIS A 139 -2.61 -2.25 -5.20
C HIS A 139 -4.11 -2.16 -4.96
N ALA A 140 -4.50 -2.12 -3.70
CA ALA A 140 -5.86 -1.87 -3.28
C ALA A 140 -5.91 -0.59 -2.44
N ILE A 141 -6.67 0.40 -2.88
CA ILE A 141 -7.04 1.54 -2.04
C ILE A 141 -8.34 1.15 -1.36
N ILE A 142 -8.27 0.95 -0.04
CA ILE A 142 -9.42 0.60 0.79
C ILE A 142 -9.75 1.73 1.75
N GLU A 143 -10.98 1.75 2.23
CA GLU A 143 -11.44 2.54 3.34
C GLU A 143 -11.67 1.64 4.56
N VAL A 144 -11.22 2.10 5.73
CA VAL A 144 -11.45 1.45 7.02
C VAL A 144 -12.01 2.45 8.03
N PRO A 145 -13.03 2.09 8.83
CA PRO A 145 -13.55 2.95 9.87
C PRO A 145 -12.57 3.06 11.04
N VAL A 146 -12.28 4.29 11.45
CA VAL A 146 -11.53 4.60 12.67
C VAL A 146 -12.47 5.29 13.64
N PHE A 147 -12.60 4.74 14.85
CA PHE A 147 -13.47 5.27 15.89
C PHE A 147 -12.68 6.17 16.85
N LEU A 148 -12.89 7.48 16.73
CA LEU A 148 -12.28 8.51 17.57
C LEU A 148 -13.28 9.00 18.63
N SER A 149 -12.79 9.76 19.62
CA SER A 149 -13.67 10.42 20.61
C SER A 149 -14.65 11.41 19.98
N THR A 150 -14.36 11.89 18.77
CA THR A 150 -15.19 12.83 18.00
C THR A 150 -16.16 12.12 17.05
N GLY A 151 -16.11 10.79 16.93
CA GLY A 151 -16.95 10.01 16.04
C GLY A 151 -16.16 9.05 15.14
N ALA A 152 -16.88 8.36 14.25
CA ALA A 152 -16.29 7.47 13.27
C ALA A 152 -15.81 8.27 12.04
N LEU A 153 -14.62 7.93 11.55
CA LEU A 153 -14.01 8.50 10.36
C LEU A 153 -13.62 7.36 9.41
N SER A 154 -14.02 7.45 8.15
CA SER A 154 -13.52 6.54 7.12
C SER A 154 -12.15 7.01 6.62
N VAL A 155 -11.13 6.17 6.78
CA VAL A 155 -9.74 6.52 6.44
C VAL A 155 -9.27 5.68 5.25
N PRO A 156 -8.80 6.31 4.16
CA PRO A 156 -8.25 5.58 3.04
C PRO A 156 -6.83 5.08 3.35
N VAL A 157 -6.58 3.81 3.06
CA VAL A 157 -5.29 3.13 3.22
C VAL A 157 -4.95 2.41 1.91
N GLU A 158 -3.74 2.65 1.40
CA GLU A 158 -3.22 1.90 0.26
C GLU A 158 -2.57 0.60 0.75
N VAL A 159 -3.10 -0.54 0.34
CA VAL A 159 -2.52 -1.86 0.61
C VAL A 159 -1.87 -2.39 -0.67
N GLN A 160 -0.58 -2.68 -0.58
CA GLN A 160 0.22 -3.24 -1.68
C GLN A 160 0.55 -4.70 -1.38
N PHE A 161 0.02 -5.61 -2.17
CA PHE A 161 0.32 -7.03 -2.09
C PHE A 161 1.39 -7.40 -3.13
N ARG A 162 2.39 -8.16 -2.69
CA ARG A 162 3.56 -8.55 -3.50
C ARG A 162 4.04 -9.93 -3.13
N THR A 163 4.73 -10.61 -4.04
CA THR A 163 5.61 -11.72 -3.68
C THR A 163 6.94 -11.22 -3.11
N ILE A 164 7.75 -12.12 -2.57
CA ILE A 164 9.12 -11.81 -2.13
C ILE A 164 9.94 -11.23 -3.30
N ALA A 165 9.88 -11.84 -4.49
CA ALA A 165 10.68 -11.39 -5.62
C ALA A 165 10.20 -10.01 -6.13
N MET A 166 8.89 -9.76 -6.16
CA MET A 166 8.33 -8.44 -6.47
C MET A 166 8.77 -7.37 -5.47
N ASP A 167 8.76 -7.64 -4.16
CA ASP A 167 9.21 -6.66 -3.16
C ASP A 167 10.71 -6.38 -3.27
N PHE A 168 11.51 -7.43 -3.50
CA PHE A 168 12.95 -7.29 -3.71
C PHE A 168 13.26 -6.41 -4.93
N TRP A 169 12.67 -6.74 -6.08
CA TRP A 169 12.87 -6.01 -7.33
C TRP A 169 12.44 -4.54 -7.19
N ALA A 170 11.23 -4.29 -6.68
CA ALA A 170 10.70 -2.94 -6.55
C ALA A 170 11.46 -2.11 -5.52
N SER A 171 12.07 -2.73 -4.51
CA SER A 171 12.94 -2.04 -3.55
C SER A 171 14.24 -1.58 -4.18
N LEU A 172 14.80 -2.34 -5.13
CA LEU A 172 15.98 -1.94 -5.90
C LEU A 172 15.65 -0.85 -6.91
N GLU A 173 14.58 -1.03 -7.68
CA GLU A 173 14.09 -0.04 -8.65
C GLU A 173 13.89 1.32 -7.99
N HIS A 174 13.17 1.37 -6.86
CA HIS A 174 12.92 2.62 -6.16
C HIS A 174 14.21 3.33 -5.70
N LYS A 175 15.23 2.57 -5.25
CA LYS A 175 16.53 3.15 -4.86
C LYS A 175 17.28 3.73 -6.06
N ILE A 176 17.20 3.08 -7.22
CA ILE A 176 17.81 3.56 -8.47
C ILE A 176 17.10 4.84 -8.91
N TYR A 177 15.77 4.82 -9.03
CA TYR A 177 15.00 6.00 -9.43
C TYR A 177 15.23 7.19 -8.50
N TYR A 178 15.29 6.96 -7.19
CA TYR A 178 15.62 7.99 -6.22
C TYR A 178 17.03 8.59 -6.45
N LYS A 179 18.05 7.74 -6.63
CA LYS A 179 19.43 8.18 -6.88
C LYS A 179 19.55 9.03 -8.15
N PHE A 180 18.76 8.72 -9.17
CA PHE A 180 18.75 9.43 -10.44
C PHE A 180 17.70 10.55 -10.53
N SER A 181 17.06 10.92 -9.42
CA SER A 181 15.99 11.95 -9.41
C SER A 181 14.91 11.69 -10.48
N ASN A 182 14.51 10.42 -10.64
CA ASN A 182 13.59 9.90 -11.66
C ASN A 182 14.04 10.04 -13.13
N GLN A 183 15.34 10.32 -13.38
CA GLN A 183 15.93 10.35 -14.73
C GLN A 183 16.88 9.16 -14.93
N VAL A 184 16.32 7.96 -14.91
CA VAL A 184 17.10 6.72 -15.03
C VAL A 184 17.51 6.49 -16.48
N PRO A 185 18.81 6.23 -16.77
CA PRO A 185 19.28 5.86 -18.11
C PRO A 185 18.55 4.63 -18.68
N SER A 186 18.28 4.64 -19.99
CA SER A 186 17.52 3.57 -20.66
C SER A 186 18.09 2.17 -20.46
N HIS A 187 19.41 2.01 -20.55
CA HIS A 187 20.07 0.71 -20.33
C HIS A 187 19.83 0.13 -18.94
N LEU A 188 19.65 0.98 -17.91
CA LEU A 188 19.29 0.52 -16.57
C LEU A 188 17.81 0.15 -16.47
N VAL A 189 16.93 0.85 -17.19
CA VAL A 189 15.51 0.49 -17.27
C VAL A 189 15.34 -0.85 -17.97
N GLU A 190 16.06 -1.09 -19.07
CA GLU A 190 16.10 -2.38 -19.77
C GLU A 190 16.61 -3.49 -18.84
N SER A 191 17.75 -3.27 -18.17
CA SER A 191 18.31 -4.24 -17.21
C SER A 191 17.37 -4.54 -16.03
N LEU A 192 16.65 -3.52 -15.55
CA LEU A 192 15.63 -3.69 -14.52
C LEU A 192 14.45 -4.52 -15.04
N THR A 193 14.00 -4.25 -16.27
CA THR A 193 12.91 -5.00 -16.89
C THR A 193 13.27 -6.48 -17.06
N ASP A 194 14.46 -6.78 -17.58
CA ASP A 194 14.97 -8.15 -17.70
C ASP A 194 15.04 -8.85 -16.33
N ALA A 195 15.50 -8.14 -15.30
CA ALA A 195 15.54 -8.67 -13.94
C ALA A 195 14.14 -8.93 -13.36
N ALA A 196 13.13 -8.15 -13.75
CA ALA A 196 11.75 -8.35 -13.33
C ALA A 196 11.15 -9.63 -13.95
N ASP A 197 11.48 -9.89 -15.20
CA ASP A 197 11.03 -11.09 -15.91
C ASP A 197 11.70 -12.35 -15.37
N ALA A 198 13.00 -12.31 -15.12
CA ALA A 198 13.72 -13.41 -14.46
C ALA A 198 13.17 -13.69 -13.05
N ALA A 199 12.85 -12.65 -12.27
CA ALA A 199 12.22 -12.77 -10.97
C ALA A 199 10.83 -13.43 -11.05
N ALA A 200 10.02 -13.06 -12.05
CA ALA A 200 8.70 -13.64 -12.27
C ALA A 200 8.75 -15.11 -12.70
N GLU A 201 9.74 -15.49 -13.53
CA GLU A 201 9.97 -16.88 -13.90
C GLU A 201 10.35 -17.72 -12.67
N LEU A 202 11.24 -17.18 -11.83
CA LEU A 202 11.66 -17.82 -10.58
C LEU A 202 10.47 -18.04 -9.64
N ASP A 203 9.66 -17.01 -9.39
CA ASP A 203 8.44 -17.11 -8.57
C ASP A 203 7.51 -18.21 -9.09
N SER A 204 7.25 -18.23 -10.41
CA SER A 204 6.38 -19.22 -11.04
C SER A 204 6.93 -20.65 -10.91
N ARG A 205 8.25 -20.81 -11.01
CA ARG A 205 8.91 -22.10 -10.83
C ARG A 205 8.83 -22.57 -9.37
N MET A 206 9.07 -21.67 -8.41
CA MET A 206 9.00 -21.99 -7.00
C MET A 206 7.57 -22.35 -6.56
N GLU A 207 6.56 -21.66 -7.08
CA GLU A 207 5.15 -21.99 -6.83
C GLU A 207 4.80 -23.41 -7.35
N ARG A 208 5.27 -23.78 -8.54
CA ARG A 208 5.07 -25.14 -9.07
C ARG A 208 5.71 -26.19 -8.17
N LEU A 209 6.97 -26.00 -7.78
CA LEU A 209 7.69 -26.92 -6.90
C LEU A 209 6.98 -27.07 -5.54
N HIS A 210 6.49 -25.96 -4.97
CA HIS A 210 5.71 -25.98 -3.74
C HIS A 210 4.42 -26.81 -3.90
N ARG A 211 3.70 -26.61 -5.02
CA ARG A 211 2.47 -27.36 -5.33
C ARG A 211 2.71 -28.86 -5.49
N GLU A 212 3.82 -29.24 -6.15
CA GLU A 212 4.23 -30.64 -6.32
C GLU A 212 4.61 -31.28 -4.99
N ALA A 213 5.38 -30.58 -4.15
CA ALA A 213 5.85 -31.09 -2.86
C ALA A 213 4.71 -31.30 -1.84
N HIS A 214 3.70 -30.43 -1.84
CA HIS A 214 2.65 -30.43 -0.82
C HIS A 214 1.38 -31.23 -1.19
N GLY A 215 1.35 -31.92 -2.36
CA GLY A 215 0.30 -32.88 -2.70
C GLY A 215 -1.11 -32.40 -2.37
N VAL A 216 -1.59 -31.38 -3.11
CA VAL A 216 -2.86 -30.64 -2.94
C VAL A 216 -3.93 -31.31 -2.04
N PRO A 217 -4.33 -30.66 -0.93
CA PRO A 217 -5.71 -30.63 -0.51
C PRO A 217 -6.29 -29.26 -0.92
N GLN A 218 -7.07 -29.26 -2.00
CA GLN A 218 -7.85 -28.10 -2.41
C GLN A 218 -9.04 -28.01 -1.44
N ARG A 219 -8.83 -27.43 -0.25
CA ARG A 219 -9.97 -26.80 0.43
C ARG A 219 -10.24 -25.52 -0.35
N GLN A 220 -11.11 -25.64 -1.35
CA GLN A 220 -11.88 -24.53 -1.86
C GLN A 220 -12.66 -23.98 -0.66
N LEU A 221 -12.09 -23.00 0.03
CA LEU A 221 -12.93 -22.04 0.73
C LEU A 221 -13.81 -21.43 -0.36
N ALA A 222 -15.11 -21.32 -0.09
CA ALA A 222 -16.02 -20.65 -1.02
C ALA A 222 -15.41 -19.30 -1.42
N PRO A 223 -15.48 -18.90 -2.70
CA PRO A 223 -14.98 -17.60 -3.11
C PRO A 223 -15.64 -16.54 -2.20
N PRO A 224 -14.86 -15.63 -1.61
CA PRO A 224 -15.44 -14.59 -0.79
C PRO A 224 -16.46 -13.79 -1.61
N PRO A 225 -17.47 -13.19 -0.94
CA PRO A 225 -18.38 -12.29 -1.62
C PRO A 225 -17.58 -11.21 -2.37
N PRO A 226 -18.06 -10.77 -3.56
CA PRO A 226 -17.36 -9.74 -4.32
C PRO A 226 -17.16 -8.50 -3.44
N PRO A 227 -16.00 -7.83 -3.54
CA PRO A 227 -15.71 -6.66 -2.72
C PRO A 227 -16.80 -5.61 -2.89
N ARG A 228 -17.14 -4.90 -1.82
CA ARG A 228 -18.01 -3.72 -1.91
C ARG A 228 -17.24 -2.62 -2.64
N ILE A 229 -17.59 -2.41 -3.91
CA ILE A 229 -17.03 -1.36 -4.75
C ILE A 229 -17.94 -0.12 -4.63
N VAL A 230 -17.35 1.02 -4.31
CA VAL A 230 -18.06 2.31 -4.43
C VAL A 230 -18.10 2.70 -5.91
N PRO A 231 -19.28 2.98 -6.50
CA PRO A 231 -19.32 3.58 -7.83
C PRO A 231 -18.63 4.97 -7.77
N VAL A 232 -17.66 5.17 -8.68
CA VAL A 232 -16.94 6.44 -8.86
C VAL A 232 -17.90 7.50 -9.41
#